data_AF-A0A524AE44-F1
#
_entry.id   AF-A0A524AE44-F1
#
_cell.length_a   1.000
_cell.length_b   1.000
_cell.length_c   1.000
_cell.angle_alpha   90.00
_cell.angle_beta   90.00
_cell.angle_gamma   90.00
#
_symmetry.space_group_name_H-M   'P 1'
#
loop_
_entity.id
_entity.type
_entity.pdbx_description
1 polymer ?
#
loop_
_entity_poly.entity_id
_entity_poly.type
_entity_poly.pdbx_seq_one_letter_code
_entity_poly.pdbx_strand_id
1 'polypeptide(L)'
;METITYSQVQELVMRLPVKKLPIAYRLLADLSVSDTDSPSLQEGFMLLPVAERRRLMAEQAKQMMAYYEQTASERQAWQAGDFVEY
;
A
#
# COMPACT_ATOMS: atom_id res chain seq x y z
N MET A 1 -13.59 -1.72 0.99
CA MET A 1 -13.32 -2.58 2.16
C MET A 1 -14.50 -2.43 3.09
N GLU A 2 -15.25 -3.50 3.33
CA GLU A 2 -16.35 -3.49 4.29
C GLU A 2 -15.76 -3.56 5.70
N THR A 3 -15.93 -2.51 6.50
CA THR A 3 -15.48 -2.48 7.90
C THR A 3 -16.53 -3.14 8.77
N ILE A 4 -16.21 -4.30 9.35
CA ILE A 4 -17.08 -4.98 10.31
C ILE A 4 -17.14 -4.12 11.59
N THR A 5 -18.35 -3.80 12.04
CA THR A 5 -18.57 -2.99 13.24
C THR A 5 -18.53 -3.84 14.51
N TYR A 6 -18.11 -3.24 15.62
CA TYR A 6 -18.02 -3.93 16.93
C TYR A 6 -19.31 -4.67 17.31
N SER A 7 -20.47 -4.07 17.03
CA SER A 7 -21.78 -4.66 17.29
C SER A 7 -22.02 -5.97 16.53
N GLN A 8 -21.56 -6.07 15.27
CA GLN A 8 -21.68 -7.28 14.45
C GLN A 8 -20.80 -8.40 14.99
N VAL A 9 -19.58 -8.08 15.45
CA VAL A 9 -18.69 -9.05 16.10
C VAL A 9 -19.30 -9.55 17.40
N GLN A 10 -19.86 -8.64 18.22
CA GLN A 10 -20.50 -8.98 19.48
C GLN A 10 -21.69 -9.94 19.28
N GLU A 11 -22.54 -9.69 18.29
CA GLU A 11 -23.68 -10.56 17.99
C GLU A 11 -23.25 -11.98 17.59
N LEU A 12 -22.20 -12.10 16.77
CA LEU A 12 -21.63 -13.38 16.36
C LEU A 12 -21.04 -14.16 17.54
N VAL A 13 -20.34 -13.47 18.45
CA VAL A 13 -19.76 -14.06 19.66
C VAL A 13 -20.84 -14.63 20.58
N MET A 14 -21.97 -13.94 20.71
CA MET A 14 -23.10 -14.40 21.54
C MET A 14 -23.81 -15.65 20.99
N ARG A 15 -23.65 -15.94 19.68
CA ARG A 15 -24.20 -17.14 19.04
C ARG A 15 -23.26 -18.35 19.11
N LEU A 16 -22.01 -18.17 19.53
CA LEU A 16 -21.02 -19.25 19.61
C LEU A 16 -21.11 -20.02 20.94
N PRO A 17 -20.97 -21.36 20.93
CA PRO A 17 -20.83 -22.12 22.16
C PRO A 17 -19.59 -21.66 22.93
N VAL A 18 -19.71 -21.45 24.25
CA VAL A 18 -18.62 -20.94 25.12
C VAL A 18 -17.32 -21.72 24.94
N LYS A 19 -17.41 -23.04 24.71
CA LYS A 19 -16.25 -23.93 24.48
C LYS A 19 -15.42 -23.58 23.24
N LYS A 20 -16.02 -22.89 22.25
CA LYS A 20 -15.36 -22.48 20.99
C LYS A 20 -14.81 -21.05 21.03
N LEU A 21 -15.18 -20.25 22.04
CA LEU A 21 -14.71 -18.86 22.18
C LEU A 21 -13.18 -18.75 22.27
N PRO A 22 -12.45 -19.62 23.03
CA PRO A 22 -10.99 -19.54 23.08
C PRO A 22 -10.32 -19.78 21.71
N ILE A 23 -10.90 -20.65 20.89
CA ILE A 23 -10.39 -20.98 19.54
C ILE A 23 -10.65 -19.80 18.60
N ALA A 24 -11.86 -19.24 18.63
CA ALA A 24 -12.21 -18.06 17.85
C ALA A 24 -11.34 -16.84 18.21
N TYR A 25 -11.07 -16.64 19.51
CA TYR A 25 -10.20 -15.56 19.97
C TYR A 25 -8.77 -15.73 19.47
N ARG A 26 -8.19 -16.93 19.55
CA ARG A 26 -6.83 -17.21 19.03
C ARG A 26 -6.74 -16.94 17.54
N LEU A 27 -7.72 -17.41 16.76
CA LEU A 27 -7.77 -17.14 15.32
C LEU A 27 -7.83 -15.65 15.01
N LEU A 28 -8.65 -14.88 15.73
CA LEU A 28 -8.75 -13.43 15.55
C LEU A 28 -7.45 -12.72 15.94
N ALA A 29 -6.78 -13.17 17.01
CA ALA A 29 -5.48 -12.64 17.41
C ALA A 29 -4.42 -12.92 16.34
N ASP A 30 -4.35 -14.15 15.82
CA ASP A 30 -3.41 -14.54 14.77
C ASP A 30 -3.63 -13.72 13.47
N LEU A 31 -4.89 -13.50 13.09
CA LEU A 31 -5.26 -12.67 11.93
C LEU A 31 -4.99 -11.17 12.14
N SER A 32 -5.00 -10.68 13.39
CA SER A 32 -4.72 -9.28 13.68
C SER A 32 -3.22 -8.93 13.61
N VAL A 33 -2.37 -9.91 13.87
CA VAL A 33 -0.90 -9.75 13.86
C VAL A 33 -0.36 -9.77 12.42
N SER A 34 -0.99 -10.51 11.51
CA SER A 34 -0.49 -10.65 10.13
C SER A 34 -0.50 -9.36 9.31
N ASP A 35 -1.38 -8.40 9.65
CA ASP A 35 -1.52 -7.15 8.89
C ASP A 35 -0.72 -5.97 9.48
N THR A 36 -0.18 -6.10 10.70
CA THR A 36 0.49 -4.98 11.40
C THR A 36 2.03 -5.04 11.40
N ASP A 37 2.63 -6.20 11.14
CA ASP A 37 4.08 -6.38 11.26
C ASP A 37 4.85 -6.38 9.92
N SER A 38 4.18 -6.19 8.78
CA SER A 38 4.88 -6.04 7.51
C SER A 38 5.42 -4.61 7.38
N PRO A 39 6.75 -4.41 7.25
CA PRO A 39 7.31 -3.08 7.08
C PRO A 39 6.68 -2.43 5.85
N SER A 40 6.36 -1.14 5.96
CA SER A 40 5.90 -0.36 4.82
C SER A 40 6.91 -0.45 3.67
N LEU A 41 6.47 -0.17 2.44
CA LEU A 41 7.36 -0.19 1.27
C LEU A 41 8.63 0.66 1.49
N GLN A 42 8.48 1.80 2.19
CA GLN A 42 9.59 2.70 2.51
C GLN A 42 10.54 2.10 3.55
N GLU A 43 10.01 1.48 4.61
CA GLU A 43 10.81 0.80 5.62
C GLU A 43 11.52 -0.42 5.03
N GLY A 44 10.81 -1.24 4.26
CA GLY A 44 11.37 -2.38 3.53
C GLY A 44 12.50 -1.97 2.58
N PHE A 45 12.34 -0.85 1.87
CA PHE A 45 13.40 -0.30 1.04
C PHE A 45 14.62 0.15 1.86
N MET A 46 14.40 0.81 3.00
CA MET A 46 15.49 1.30 3.86
C MET A 46 16.28 0.18 4.54
N LEU A 47 15.66 -0.98 4.76
CA LEU A 47 16.30 -2.18 5.28
C LEU A 47 17.24 -2.86 4.27
N LEU A 48 17.14 -2.54 2.97
CA LEU A 48 18.02 -3.12 1.95
C LEU A 48 19.47 -2.61 2.09
N PRO A 49 20.47 -3.45 1.77
CA PRO A 49 21.85 -3.03 1.62
C PRO A 49 21.98 -1.80 0.69
N VAL A 50 22.93 -0.92 1.00
CA VAL A 50 23.14 0.32 0.22
C VAL A 50 23.35 0.05 -1.27
N ALA A 51 24.04 -1.04 -1.62
CA ALA A 51 24.27 -1.43 -3.01
C ALA A 51 22.96 -1.79 -3.74
N GLU A 52 22.06 -2.52 -3.08
CA GLU A 52 20.76 -2.90 -3.64
C GLU A 52 19.84 -1.69 -3.79
N ARG A 53 19.80 -0.80 -2.79
CA ARG A 53 19.06 0.47 -2.89
C ARG A 53 19.52 1.30 -4.08
N ARG A 54 20.83 1.43 -4.29
CA ARG A 54 21.40 2.16 -5.43
C ARG A 54 21.00 1.54 -6.76
N ARG A 55 21.02 0.21 -6.86
CA ARG A 55 20.61 -0.50 -8.06
C ARG A 55 19.13 -0.23 -8.39
N LEU A 56 18.25 -0.39 -7.40
CA LEU A 56 16.80 -0.18 -7.57
C LEU A 56 16.50 1.27 -7.98
N MET A 57 17.13 2.25 -7.32
CA MET A 57 16.98 3.67 -7.67
C MET A 57 17.46 3.96 -9.10
N ALA A 58 18.56 3.33 -9.53
CA ALA A 58 19.06 3.50 -10.89
C ALA A 58 18.12 2.89 -11.95
N GLU A 59 17.50 1.75 -11.65
CA GLU A 59 16.48 1.14 -12.53
C GLU A 59 15.22 2.01 -12.62
N GLN A 60 14.73 2.52 -11.48
CA GLN A 60 13.60 3.45 -11.45
C GLN A 60 13.88 4.76 -12.19
N ALA A 61 15.09 5.33 -12.03
CA ALA A 61 15.49 6.54 -12.74
C ALA A 61 15.48 6.34 -14.26
N LYS A 62 15.95 5.18 -14.76
CA LYS A 62 15.91 4.85 -16.19
C LYS A 62 14.47 4.73 -16.71
N GLN A 63 13.60 4.07 -15.96
CA GLN A 63 12.18 3.95 -16.31
C GLN A 63 11.52 5.33 -16.36
N MET A 64 11.81 6.18 -15.39
CA MET A 64 11.28 7.54 -15.33
C MET A 64 11.78 8.40 -16.51
N MET A 65 13.06 8.29 -16.87
CA MET A 65 13.60 8.96 -18.06
C MET A 65 12.89 8.50 -19.33
N ALA A 66 12.74 7.19 -19.53
CA ALA A 66 12.06 6.64 -20.71
C ALA A 66 10.60 7.12 -20.80
N TYR A 67 9.89 7.15 -19.67
CA TYR A 67 8.54 7.71 -19.61
C TYR A 67 8.49 9.19 -19.99
N TYR A 68 9.45 9.99 -19.52
CA TYR A 68 9.53 11.40 -19.85
C TYR A 68 9.88 11.63 -21.33
N GLU A 69 10.77 10.85 -21.91
CA GLU A 69 11.06 10.90 -23.35
C GLU A 69 9.81 10.58 -24.18
N GLN A 70 9.06 9.55 -23.77
CA GLN A 70 7.82 9.16 -24.46
C GLN A 70 6.73 10.22 -24.37
N THR A 71 6.58 10.88 -23.23
CA THR A 71 5.53 11.88 -22.97
C THR A 71 5.97 13.32 -23.28
N ALA A 72 7.11 13.50 -23.97
CA ALA A 72 7.67 14.83 -24.24
C ALA A 72 6.69 15.74 -25.00
N SER A 73 6.02 15.22 -26.02
CA SER A 73 5.05 15.96 -26.85
C SER A 73 3.79 16.35 -26.06
N GLU A 74 3.23 15.41 -25.29
CA GLU A 74 2.06 15.66 -24.43
C GLU A 74 2.38 16.69 -23.34
N ARG A 75 3.56 16.60 -22.72
CA ARG A 75 4.01 17.60 -21.75
C ARG A 75 4.19 18.97 -22.38
N GLN A 76 4.72 19.04 -23.60
CA GLN A 76 4.86 20.31 -24.32
C GLN A 76 3.50 20.94 -24.63
N ALA A 77 2.49 20.13 -24.96
CA ALA A 77 1.11 20.60 -25.15
C ALA A 77 0.46 21.09 -23.83
N TRP A 78 0.78 20.48 -22.69
CA TRP A 78 0.24 20.90 -21.38
C TRP A 78 0.99 22.09 -20.77
N GLN A 79 2.26 22.28 -21.15
CA GLN A 79 3.09 23.42 -20.74
C GLN A 79 2.93 24.64 -21.64
N ALA A 80 2.48 24.46 -22.88
CA ALA A 80 1.98 25.53 -23.72
C ALA A 80 0.62 25.97 -23.18
N GLY A 81 0.62 26.70 -22.06
CA GLY A 81 -0.53 27.49 -21.68
C GLY A 81 -0.88 28.38 -22.85
N ASP A 82 -2.05 28.16 -23.46
CA ASP A 82 -2.59 29.02 -24.50
C ASP A 82 -2.91 30.35 -23.81
N PHE A 83 -1.93 31.24 -23.74
CA PHE A 83 -2.14 32.63 -23.37
C PHE A 83 -2.89 33.26 -24.55
N VAL A 84 -4.20 33.04 -24.57
CA VAL A 84 -5.10 33.80 -25.43
C VAL A 84 -5.04 35.24 -24.94
N GLU A 85 -4.22 36.07 -25.59
CA GLU A 85 -4.29 37.53 -25.47
C GLU A 85 -5.64 37.94 -26.06
N TYR A 86 -6.59 38.29 -25.18
CA TYR A 86 -7.89 38.87 -25.51
C TYR A 86 -7.77 40.25 -26.16
#